data_AF-A0A852AMX1-F1
#
_entry.id   AF-A0A852AMX1-F1
#
_cell.length_a   1.000
_cell.length_b   1.000
_cell.length_c   1.000
_cell.angle_alpha   90.00
_cell.angle_beta   90.00
_cell.angle_gamma   90.00
#
_symmetry.space_group_name_H-M   'P 1'
#
loop_
_entity.id
_entity.type
_entity.pdbx_description
1 polymer ?
#
loop_
_entity_poly.entity_id
_entity_poly.type
_entity_poly.pdbx_seq_one_letter_code
_entity_poly.pdbx_strand_id
1 'polypeptide(L)'
;QFKQSGSVCRAVKDECDLAEMCTGHSPSCPEDRFRVNGHPCRFGQGYCYMGTCPTRDRQCKDAFGPEATEGEASCYNVNEKGTYFGYCRKEQGTYLPCRRKDKMCGKLFCSGGREMPRDGSLLSFRTCKGSFPRGGEDDPGMILDGTKCGNGMVCIRGECVQAEEVFRSTNCSAKCSGHAVCDHELQCQCEEGWAPPNCDSSS
;
A
#
# COMPACT_ATOMS: atom_id res chain seq x y z
N GLN A 1 -15.66 3.93 35.72
CA GLN A 1 -16.57 4.56 34.73
C GLN A 1 -15.95 4.38 33.35
N PHE A 2 -16.74 4.04 32.33
CA PHE A 2 -16.23 3.96 30.96
C PHE A 2 -16.03 5.36 30.37
N LYS A 3 -15.10 5.51 29.43
CA LYS A 3 -14.95 6.75 28.66
C LYS A 3 -16.23 7.05 27.89
N GLN A 4 -16.50 8.32 27.60
CA GLN A 4 -17.68 8.72 26.83
C GLN A 4 -17.62 8.11 25.42
N SER A 5 -18.78 7.74 24.88
CA SER A 5 -18.88 7.31 23.48
C SER A 5 -18.36 8.41 22.55
N GLY A 6 -17.58 8.05 21.54
CA GLY A 6 -16.95 9.03 20.65
C GLY A 6 -15.67 9.66 21.20
N SER A 7 -15.16 9.25 22.39
CA SER A 7 -13.82 9.69 22.84
C SER A 7 -12.72 8.96 22.07
N VAL A 8 -11.75 9.68 21.49
CA VAL A 8 -10.60 9.06 20.80
C VAL A 8 -9.81 8.19 21.79
N CYS A 9 -9.58 6.93 21.42
CA CYS A 9 -8.72 6.01 22.16
C CYS A 9 -7.50 5.54 21.37
N ARG A 10 -7.52 5.64 20.04
CA ARG A 10 -6.32 5.57 19.19
C ARG A 10 -6.41 6.66 18.12
N ALA A 11 -5.33 7.44 18.00
CA ALA A 11 -5.24 8.52 17.03
C ALA A 11 -4.80 7.98 15.66
N VAL A 12 -5.19 8.68 14.60
CA VAL A 12 -4.80 8.39 13.22
C VAL A 12 -3.27 8.43 13.07
N LYS A 13 -2.68 7.38 12.51
CA LYS A 13 -1.24 7.29 12.19
C LYS A 13 -0.86 8.01 10.90
N ASP A 14 -1.66 7.83 9.86
CA ASP A 14 -1.42 8.38 8.53
C ASP A 14 -2.72 8.46 7.71
N GLU A 15 -2.64 8.97 6.48
CA GLU A 15 -3.79 9.18 5.59
C GLU A 15 -4.59 7.93 5.23
N CYS A 16 -4.02 6.73 5.42
CA CYS A 16 -4.70 5.47 5.19
C CYS A 16 -5.29 4.86 6.45
N ASP A 17 -5.20 5.53 7.59
CA ASP A 17 -5.67 5.06 8.88
C ASP A 17 -6.98 5.76 9.30
N LEU A 18 -7.73 5.17 10.23
CA LEU A 18 -8.88 5.78 10.89
C LEU A 18 -8.59 5.98 12.38
N ALA A 19 -9.36 6.80 13.10
CA ALA A 19 -9.25 6.93 14.55
C ALA A 19 -10.28 6.03 15.22
N GLU A 20 -9.90 5.29 16.27
CA GLU A 20 -10.85 4.49 17.05
C GLU A 20 -11.38 5.30 18.20
N MET A 21 -12.69 5.19 18.35
CA MET A 21 -13.45 5.90 19.35
C MET A 21 -14.01 4.91 20.36
N CYS A 22 -13.97 5.29 21.63
CA CYS A 22 -14.59 4.53 22.71
C CYS A 22 -16.09 4.36 22.43
N THR A 23 -16.63 3.19 22.75
CA THR A 23 -18.06 2.90 22.57
C THR A 23 -18.93 3.37 23.74
N GLY A 24 -18.33 3.73 24.88
CA GLY A 24 -19.06 4.03 26.11
C GLY A 24 -19.49 2.81 26.92
N HIS A 25 -19.31 1.59 26.39
CA HIS A 25 -19.78 0.35 27.01
C HIS A 25 -18.67 -0.67 27.27
N SER A 26 -17.43 -0.39 26.85
CA SER A 26 -16.25 -1.24 27.03
C SER A 26 -15.10 -0.43 27.66
N PRO A 27 -14.26 -1.04 28.51
CA PRO A 27 -13.03 -0.42 28.97
C PRO A 27 -11.92 -0.43 27.90
N SER A 28 -12.04 -1.27 26.87
CA SER A 28 -11.04 -1.40 25.79
C SER A 28 -11.40 -0.54 24.58
N CYS A 29 -10.39 -0.03 23.89
CA CYS A 29 -10.55 0.57 22.57
C CYS A 29 -11.00 -0.52 21.56
N PRO A 30 -11.85 -0.19 20.57
CA PRO A 30 -12.15 -1.11 19.47
C PRO A 30 -10.89 -1.57 18.72
N GLU A 31 -11.06 -2.60 17.89
CA GLU A 31 -9.98 -3.06 17.00
C GLU A 31 -9.53 -1.95 16.04
N ASP A 32 -8.24 -1.95 15.72
CA ASP A 32 -7.63 -0.99 14.79
C ASP A 32 -8.24 -1.15 13.39
N ARG A 33 -8.85 -0.07 12.89
CA ARG A 33 -9.43 0.04 11.58
C ARG A 33 -8.68 1.08 10.76
N PHE A 34 -8.47 0.74 9.50
CA PHE A 34 -7.89 1.65 8.51
C PHE A 34 -8.88 1.93 7.38
N ARG A 35 -8.57 2.96 6.59
CA ARG A 35 -9.37 3.38 5.42
C ARG A 35 -9.57 2.20 4.48
N VAL A 36 -10.73 2.17 3.82
CA VAL A 36 -11.00 1.16 2.80
C VAL A 36 -9.90 1.07 1.75
N ASN A 37 -9.55 -0.15 1.35
CA ASN A 37 -8.62 -0.38 0.26
C ASN A 37 -9.08 0.38 -1.00
N GLY A 38 -8.15 1.01 -1.72
CA GLY A 38 -8.48 1.85 -2.87
C GLY A 38 -8.74 3.31 -2.56
N HIS A 39 -8.80 3.72 -1.28
CA HIS A 39 -8.86 5.14 -0.94
C HIS A 39 -7.62 5.87 -1.49
N PRO A 40 -7.76 6.95 -2.29
CA PRO A 40 -6.61 7.67 -2.82
C PRO A 40 -5.74 8.25 -1.70
N CYS A 41 -4.43 8.10 -1.82
CA CYS A 41 -3.46 8.64 -0.87
C CYS A 41 -2.34 9.39 -1.60
N ARG A 42 -1.57 10.20 -0.87
CA ARG A 42 -0.47 11.04 -1.39
C ARG A 42 -0.91 11.94 -2.53
N PHE A 43 -2.00 12.67 -2.33
CA PHE A 43 -2.57 13.55 -3.37
C PHE A 43 -2.86 12.79 -4.69
N GLY A 44 -3.28 11.52 -4.59
CA GLY A 44 -3.63 10.66 -5.73
C GLY A 44 -2.45 9.93 -6.38
N GLN A 45 -1.25 9.98 -5.78
CA GLN A 45 -0.08 9.22 -6.25
C GLN A 45 -0.18 7.72 -5.94
N GLY A 46 -1.00 7.33 -4.97
CA GLY A 46 -1.21 5.94 -4.59
C GLY A 46 -2.65 5.65 -4.17
N TYR A 47 -2.84 4.40 -3.73
CA TYR A 47 -4.08 3.92 -3.14
C TYR A 47 -3.76 3.26 -1.80
N CYS A 48 -4.61 3.46 -0.80
CA CYS A 48 -4.51 2.76 0.46
C CYS A 48 -4.69 1.27 0.23
N TYR A 49 -3.80 0.47 0.79
CA TYR A 49 -3.85 -0.98 0.75
C TYR A 49 -3.33 -1.53 2.06
N MET A 50 -4.17 -2.29 2.76
CA MET A 50 -3.86 -2.90 4.06
C MET A 50 -3.29 -1.89 5.07
N GLY A 51 -3.91 -0.70 5.15
CA GLY A 51 -3.55 0.36 6.09
C GLY A 51 -2.25 1.12 5.76
N THR A 52 -1.75 0.97 4.53
CA THR A 52 -0.56 1.68 4.05
C THR A 52 -0.81 2.35 2.70
N CYS A 53 0.01 3.35 2.35
CA CYS A 53 0.02 3.95 1.01
C CYS A 53 1.28 3.50 0.24
N PRO A 54 1.28 2.32 -0.40
CA PRO A 54 2.44 1.81 -1.11
C PRO A 54 2.70 2.62 -2.39
N THR A 55 3.92 3.13 -2.51
CA THR A 55 4.44 3.76 -3.74
C THR A 55 5.85 3.26 -4.02
N ARG A 56 6.24 3.17 -5.30
CA ARG A 56 7.60 2.78 -5.69
C ARG A 56 8.65 3.72 -5.10
N ASP A 57 8.37 5.02 -5.11
CA ASP A 57 9.25 6.04 -4.52
C ASP A 57 9.47 5.81 -3.02
N ARG A 58 8.42 5.50 -2.25
CA ARG A 58 8.57 5.20 -0.82
C ARG A 58 9.33 3.90 -0.62
N GLN A 59 9.00 2.86 -1.38
CA GLN A 59 9.73 1.60 -1.31
C GLN A 59 11.22 1.77 -1.63
N CYS A 60 11.56 2.66 -2.56
CA CYS A 60 12.95 3.05 -2.85
C CYS A 60 13.62 3.75 -1.67
N LYS A 61 12.92 4.68 -1.02
CA LYS A 61 13.42 5.37 0.19
C LYS A 61 13.65 4.42 1.35
N ASP A 62 12.73 3.49 1.55
CA ASP A 62 12.83 2.49 2.61
C ASP A 62 13.97 1.49 2.34
N ALA A 63 14.25 1.18 1.07
CA ALA A 63 15.29 0.22 0.66
C ALA A 63 16.70 0.81 0.53
N PHE A 64 16.84 2.05 0.07
CA PHE A 64 18.13 2.66 -0.32
C PHE A 64 18.42 4.01 0.34
N GLY A 65 17.57 4.43 1.28
CA GLY A 65 17.70 5.64 2.07
C GLY A 65 16.89 6.83 1.52
N PRO A 66 16.74 7.91 2.30
CA PRO A 66 15.79 9.00 2.02
C PRO A 66 16.06 9.79 0.73
N GLU A 67 17.30 9.77 0.23
CA GLU A 67 17.69 10.39 -1.06
C GLU A 67 17.32 9.53 -2.28
N ALA A 68 16.85 8.30 -2.07
CA ALA A 68 16.43 7.43 -3.16
C ALA A 68 15.08 7.87 -3.73
N THR A 69 14.90 7.64 -5.03
CA THR A 69 13.67 7.92 -5.77
C THR A 69 13.34 6.74 -6.68
N GLU A 70 12.13 6.73 -7.22
CA GLU A 70 11.77 5.77 -8.26
C GLU A 70 12.75 5.85 -9.45
N GLY A 71 13.18 4.69 -9.96
CA GLY A 71 13.99 4.61 -11.15
C GLY A 71 13.22 5.04 -12.41
N GLU A 72 13.92 5.46 -13.45
CA GLU A 72 13.28 5.76 -14.72
C GLU A 72 12.50 4.56 -15.26
N ALA A 73 11.44 4.82 -16.05
CA ALA A 73 10.66 3.78 -16.72
C ALA A 73 11.53 2.80 -17.54
N SER A 74 12.69 3.26 -18.02
CA SER A 74 13.66 2.45 -18.76
C SER A 74 14.29 1.34 -17.91
N CYS A 75 14.43 1.53 -16.60
CA CYS A 75 14.95 0.55 -15.66
C CYS A 75 14.08 -0.71 -15.62
N TYR A 76 12.76 -0.55 -15.72
CA TYR A 76 11.79 -1.64 -15.65
C TYR A 76 11.73 -2.49 -16.91
N ASN A 77 12.39 -2.12 -18.01
CA ASN A 77 12.43 -2.94 -19.22
C ASN A 77 13.11 -4.31 -19.00
N VAL A 78 14.00 -4.43 -17.99
CA VAL A 78 14.63 -5.71 -17.67
C VAL A 78 13.65 -6.70 -17.05
N ASN A 79 12.51 -6.25 -16.52
CA ASN A 79 11.49 -7.12 -15.95
C ASN A 79 10.81 -8.02 -17.01
N GLU A 80 10.86 -7.63 -18.28
CA GLU A 80 10.36 -8.43 -19.41
C GLU A 80 11.28 -9.63 -19.75
N LYS A 81 12.46 -9.74 -19.13
CA LYS A 81 13.46 -10.77 -19.46
C LYS A 81 13.29 -12.10 -18.73
N GLY A 82 12.69 -12.10 -17.53
CA GLY A 82 12.54 -13.33 -16.73
C GLY A 82 13.88 -13.84 -16.19
N THR A 83 14.73 -12.95 -15.69
CA THR A 83 16.01 -13.30 -15.06
C THR A 83 15.90 -13.17 -13.54
N TYR A 84 16.91 -13.64 -12.80
CA TYR A 84 16.94 -13.57 -11.34
C TYR A 84 16.85 -12.15 -10.73
N PHE A 85 17.01 -11.12 -11.56
CA PHE A 85 16.96 -9.72 -11.16
C PHE A 85 15.95 -8.89 -11.94
N GLY A 86 15.17 -9.51 -12.83
CA GLY A 86 14.16 -8.84 -13.65
C GLY A 86 13.05 -9.80 -14.03
N TYR A 87 11.96 -9.78 -13.27
CA TYR A 87 10.83 -10.70 -13.40
C TYR A 87 9.58 -10.15 -12.70
N CYS A 88 8.42 -10.78 -12.91
CA CYS A 88 7.15 -10.43 -12.25
C CYS A 88 6.72 -11.45 -11.19
N ARG A 89 7.01 -12.73 -11.42
CA ARG A 89 6.72 -13.80 -10.48
C ARG A 89 7.87 -14.78 -10.42
N LYS A 90 7.98 -15.44 -9.26
CA LYS A 90 8.82 -16.61 -9.09
C LYS A 90 7.91 -17.76 -8.69
N GLU A 91 7.97 -18.84 -9.45
CA GLU A 91 7.16 -20.04 -9.21
C GLU A 91 8.09 -21.25 -9.21
N GLN A 92 8.24 -21.90 -8.05
CA GLN A 92 9.06 -23.11 -7.89
C GLN A 92 10.50 -22.89 -8.40
N GLY A 93 11.12 -21.79 -7.99
CA GLY A 93 12.48 -21.42 -8.43
C GLY A 93 12.58 -20.81 -9.84
N THR A 94 11.51 -20.82 -10.64
CA THR A 94 11.51 -20.30 -12.02
C THR A 94 11.12 -18.82 -12.05
N TYR A 95 11.96 -17.97 -12.65
CA TYR A 95 11.68 -16.55 -12.83
C TYR A 95 10.80 -16.33 -14.06
N LEU A 96 9.56 -15.90 -13.84
CA LEU A 96 8.60 -15.64 -14.91
C LEU A 96 8.74 -14.18 -15.42
N PRO A 97 8.96 -13.98 -16.72
CA PRO A 97 9.06 -12.65 -17.30
C PRO A 97 7.74 -11.89 -17.18
N CYS A 98 7.83 -10.58 -17.01
CA CYS A 98 6.66 -9.71 -17.07
C CYS A 98 6.11 -9.60 -18.48
N ARG A 99 4.79 -9.46 -18.61
CA ARG A 99 4.21 -8.86 -19.82
C ARG A 99 4.53 -7.38 -19.83
N ARG A 100 4.50 -6.76 -21.02
CA ARG A 100 4.76 -5.31 -21.17
C ARG A 100 3.91 -4.43 -20.25
N LYS A 101 2.62 -4.74 -20.08
CA LYS A 101 1.71 -4.00 -19.21
C LYS A 101 2.02 -4.17 -17.71
N ASP A 102 2.71 -5.24 -17.35
CA ASP A 102 2.95 -5.66 -15.97
C ASP A 102 4.35 -5.31 -15.46
N LYS A 103 5.25 -4.83 -16.35
CA LYS A 103 6.66 -4.56 -16.00
C LYS A 103 6.85 -3.57 -14.85
N MET A 104 5.87 -2.69 -14.61
CA MET A 104 5.83 -1.73 -13.49
C MET A 104 5.27 -2.35 -12.20
N CYS A 105 5.09 -3.67 -12.15
CA CYS A 105 4.70 -4.47 -10.98
C CYS A 105 5.68 -5.61 -10.67
N GLY A 106 6.78 -5.72 -11.41
CA GLY A 106 7.83 -6.72 -11.18
C GLY A 106 8.86 -6.27 -10.15
N LYS A 107 10.15 -6.47 -10.46
CA LYS A 107 11.25 -5.96 -9.62
C LYS A 107 11.23 -4.44 -9.50
N LEU A 108 11.47 -3.95 -8.29
CA LEU A 108 11.63 -2.54 -8.00
C LEU A 108 12.99 -2.04 -8.49
N PHE A 109 12.97 -0.89 -9.18
CA PHE A 109 14.17 -0.15 -9.53
C PHE A 109 14.08 1.28 -9.01
N CYS A 110 15.20 1.79 -8.54
CA CYS A 110 15.36 3.06 -7.87
C CYS A 110 16.50 3.85 -8.50
N SER A 111 16.60 5.13 -8.17
CA SER A 111 17.76 5.97 -8.47
C SER A 111 18.19 6.76 -7.23
N GLY A 112 19.46 7.15 -7.17
CA GLY A 112 20.04 7.79 -5.98
C GLY A 112 20.12 6.85 -4.76
N GLY A 113 20.20 7.46 -3.58
CA GLY A 113 20.32 6.73 -2.30
C GLY A 113 21.69 6.08 -2.08
N ARG A 114 22.16 6.12 -0.83
CA ARG A 114 23.52 5.66 -0.46
C ARG A 114 23.52 4.34 0.31
N GLU A 115 22.35 3.90 0.78
CA GLU A 115 22.25 2.68 1.57
C GLU A 115 22.35 1.44 0.69
N MET A 116 22.84 0.35 1.28
CA MET A 116 22.78 -0.99 0.69
C MET A 116 21.43 -1.62 1.00
N PRO A 117 20.89 -2.47 0.10
CA PRO A 117 19.62 -3.13 0.37
C PRO A 117 19.78 -4.00 1.61
N ARG A 118 18.82 -3.89 2.54
CA ARG A 118 18.81 -4.67 3.79
C ARG A 118 18.77 -6.18 3.50
N ASP A 119 17.97 -6.55 2.51
CA ASP A 119 17.81 -7.92 2.04
C ASP A 119 18.30 -8.07 0.60
N GLY A 120 18.96 -9.20 0.34
CA GLY A 120 19.47 -9.53 -0.99
C GLY A 120 20.85 -8.94 -1.29
N SER A 121 21.14 -8.87 -2.59
CA SER A 121 22.39 -8.34 -3.14
C SER A 121 22.08 -7.16 -4.05
N LEU A 122 22.94 -6.14 -4.02
CA LEU A 122 22.79 -4.93 -4.82
C LEU A 122 22.92 -5.26 -6.32
N LEU A 123 21.96 -4.82 -7.10
CA LEU A 123 22.07 -4.69 -8.55
C LEU A 123 22.17 -3.22 -8.91
N SER A 124 23.16 -2.85 -9.72
CA SER A 124 23.26 -1.50 -10.27
C SER A 124 23.67 -1.57 -11.74
N PHE A 125 22.96 -0.83 -12.60
CA PHE A 125 23.33 -0.63 -13.99
C PHE A 125 22.83 0.75 -14.45
N ARG A 126 23.70 1.51 -15.12
CA ARG A 126 23.42 2.93 -15.45
C ARG A 126 23.02 3.69 -14.17
N THR A 127 21.83 4.30 -14.14
CA THR A 127 21.24 5.00 -13.00
C THR A 127 20.26 4.14 -12.20
N CYS A 128 20.04 2.88 -12.62
CA CYS A 128 19.07 1.95 -12.04
C CYS A 128 19.72 1.14 -10.92
N LYS A 129 19.10 1.22 -9.74
CA LYS A 129 19.49 0.48 -8.53
C LYS A 129 18.36 -0.46 -8.14
N GLY A 130 18.67 -1.71 -7.82
CA GLY A 130 17.70 -2.69 -7.34
C GLY A 130 18.38 -3.68 -6.41
N SER A 131 17.64 -4.67 -5.94
CA SER A 131 18.18 -5.81 -5.21
C SER A 131 17.74 -7.10 -5.87
N PHE A 132 18.45 -8.19 -5.64
CA PHE A 132 17.99 -9.54 -5.98
C PHE A 132 18.19 -10.47 -4.78
N PRO A 133 17.35 -11.49 -4.59
CA PRO A 133 17.37 -12.31 -3.39
C PRO A 133 18.62 -13.20 -3.39
N ARG A 134 19.19 -13.45 -2.20
CA ARG A 134 20.31 -14.40 -2.02
C ARG A 134 19.88 -15.87 -2.08
N GLY A 135 18.56 -16.12 -2.10
CA GLY A 135 17.91 -17.43 -2.09
C GLY A 135 16.47 -17.28 -1.59
N GLY A 136 15.70 -18.37 -1.58
CA GLY A 136 14.29 -18.38 -1.15
C GLY A 136 13.29 -18.09 -2.27
N GLU A 137 12.00 -18.32 -2.00
CA GLU A 137 10.90 -18.02 -2.94
C GLU A 137 10.48 -16.55 -2.87
N ASP A 138 10.54 -15.95 -1.68
CA ASP A 138 10.17 -14.54 -1.47
C ASP A 138 11.31 -13.59 -1.85
N ASP A 139 10.94 -12.49 -2.50
CA ASP A 139 11.87 -11.43 -2.91
C ASP A 139 11.40 -10.07 -2.39
N PRO A 140 12.01 -9.54 -1.32
CA PRO A 140 11.68 -8.23 -0.77
C PRO A 140 11.92 -7.05 -1.73
N GLY A 141 12.66 -7.27 -2.82
CA GLY A 141 12.90 -6.27 -3.86
C GLY A 141 11.86 -6.27 -4.99
N MET A 142 10.70 -6.90 -4.79
CA MET A 142 9.54 -6.81 -5.70
C MET A 142 8.70 -5.58 -5.36
N ILE A 143 8.01 -5.01 -6.33
CA ILE A 143 7.04 -3.94 -6.09
C ILE A 143 5.90 -4.49 -5.23
N LEU A 144 5.54 -3.77 -4.16
CA LEU A 144 4.49 -4.20 -3.23
C LEU A 144 3.11 -4.24 -3.89
N ASP A 145 2.30 -5.21 -3.49
CA ASP A 145 0.88 -5.25 -3.82
C ASP A 145 0.16 -3.98 -3.36
N GLY A 146 -0.84 -3.54 -4.12
CA GLY A 146 -1.56 -2.28 -3.92
C GLY A 146 -0.85 -1.05 -4.51
N THR A 147 0.42 -1.16 -4.93
CA THR A 147 1.15 -0.04 -5.56
C THR A 147 0.49 0.36 -6.87
N LYS A 148 0.25 1.66 -7.06
CA LYS A 148 -0.30 2.20 -8.31
C LYS A 148 0.63 1.88 -9.49
N CYS A 149 0.11 1.27 -10.55
CA CYS A 149 0.84 0.96 -11.80
C CYS A 149 0.31 1.72 -13.02
N GLY A 150 -0.83 2.39 -12.87
CA GLY A 150 -1.42 3.24 -13.90
C GLY A 150 -2.64 3.97 -13.36
N ASN A 151 -3.33 4.71 -14.22
CA ASN A 151 -4.58 5.37 -13.83
C ASN A 151 -5.65 4.32 -13.56
N GLY A 152 -6.17 4.27 -12.32
CA GLY A 152 -7.15 3.26 -11.91
C GLY A 152 -6.60 1.84 -11.79
N MET A 153 -5.27 1.65 -11.82
CA MET A 153 -4.65 0.33 -11.82
C MET A 153 -3.63 0.17 -10.69
N VAL A 154 -3.53 -1.05 -10.17
CA VAL A 154 -2.65 -1.44 -9.06
C VAL A 154 -1.94 -2.75 -9.33
N CYS A 155 -0.78 -2.92 -8.70
CA CYS A 155 -0.03 -4.17 -8.72
C CYS A 155 -0.65 -5.19 -7.78
N ILE A 156 -0.92 -6.39 -8.27
CA ILE A 156 -1.28 -7.56 -7.47
C ILE A 156 -0.54 -8.78 -8.01
N ARG A 157 0.29 -9.41 -7.17
CA ARG A 157 1.09 -10.60 -7.51
C ARG A 157 1.86 -10.46 -8.83
N GLY A 158 2.47 -9.29 -9.03
CA GLY A 158 3.24 -8.98 -10.23
C GLY A 158 2.43 -8.64 -11.48
N GLU A 159 1.11 -8.49 -11.39
CA GLU A 159 0.26 -8.08 -12.52
C GLU A 159 -0.33 -6.68 -12.28
N CYS A 160 -0.40 -5.87 -13.34
CA CYS A 160 -1.06 -4.57 -13.30
C CYS A 160 -2.54 -4.77 -13.69
N VAL A 161 -3.41 -4.64 -12.68
CA VAL A 161 -4.85 -4.95 -12.77
C VAL A 161 -5.71 -3.74 -12.39
N GLN A 162 -7.00 -3.78 -12.72
CA GLN A 162 -7.93 -2.71 -12.36
C GLN A 162 -8.13 -2.66 -10.84
N ALA A 163 -7.95 -1.49 -10.25
CA ALA A 163 -8.09 -1.30 -8.81
C ALA A 163 -9.50 -1.68 -8.31
N GLU A 164 -10.52 -1.41 -9.12
CA GLU A 164 -11.91 -1.71 -8.78
C GLU A 164 -12.19 -3.21 -8.66
N GLU A 165 -11.58 -4.03 -9.51
CA GLU A 165 -11.75 -5.49 -9.47
C GLU A 165 -11.16 -6.11 -8.21
N VAL A 166 -10.10 -5.48 -7.68
CA VAL A 166 -9.36 -5.92 -6.49
C VAL A 166 -10.02 -5.42 -5.21
N PHE A 167 -10.27 -4.12 -5.11
CA PHE A 167 -10.69 -3.50 -3.86
C PHE A 167 -12.20 -3.55 -3.64
N ARG A 168 -12.99 -3.50 -4.72
CA ARG A 168 -14.46 -3.52 -4.70
C ARG A 168 -15.08 -2.51 -3.73
N SER A 169 -14.41 -1.36 -3.58
CA SER A 169 -14.70 -0.34 -2.58
C SER A 169 -15.37 0.91 -3.16
N THR A 170 -15.71 0.91 -4.46
CA THR A 170 -16.33 2.07 -5.10
C THR A 170 -17.56 2.55 -4.34
N ASN A 171 -17.55 3.84 -4.04
CA ASN A 171 -18.62 4.55 -3.33
C ASN A 171 -18.97 3.93 -1.96
N CYS A 172 -18.05 3.21 -1.31
CA CYS A 172 -18.34 2.59 -0.02
C CYS A 172 -18.73 3.65 1.04
N SER A 173 -17.91 4.69 1.23
CA SER A 173 -18.23 5.78 2.17
C SER A 173 -19.51 6.54 1.82
N ALA A 174 -19.91 6.58 0.54
CA ALA A 174 -21.16 7.22 0.14
C ALA A 174 -22.42 6.44 0.58
N LYS A 175 -22.26 5.19 1.02
CA LYS A 175 -23.33 4.38 1.61
C LYS A 175 -23.41 4.52 3.13
N CYS A 176 -22.47 5.24 3.75
CA CYS A 176 -22.47 5.51 5.18
C CYS A 176 -23.37 6.71 5.50
N SER A 177 -24.12 6.61 6.60
CA SER A 177 -24.98 7.67 7.11
C SER A 177 -24.23 8.59 8.07
N GLY A 178 -24.70 9.83 8.21
CA GLY A 178 -24.11 10.80 9.13
C GLY A 178 -22.65 11.11 8.77
N HIS A 179 -21.85 11.41 9.79
CA HIS A 179 -20.42 11.66 9.65
C HIS A 179 -19.62 10.37 9.83
N ALA A 180 -19.77 9.47 8.86
CA ALA A 180 -19.13 8.16 8.87
C ALA A 180 -18.40 7.87 7.55
N VAL A 181 -17.36 7.04 7.67
CA VAL A 181 -16.50 6.63 6.58
C VAL A 181 -16.39 5.12 6.55
N CYS A 182 -16.19 4.57 5.34
CA CYS A 182 -16.03 3.14 5.17
C CYS A 182 -14.61 2.69 5.53
N ASP A 183 -14.52 1.68 6.37
CA ASP A 183 -13.28 1.02 6.76
C ASP A 183 -12.89 -0.11 5.78
N HIS A 184 -11.77 -0.75 6.06
CA HIS A 184 -11.25 -1.88 5.29
C HIS A 184 -12.10 -3.15 5.30
N GLU A 185 -13.05 -3.28 6.25
CA GLU A 185 -14.01 -4.38 6.29
C GLU A 185 -15.33 -4.05 5.57
N LEU A 186 -15.39 -2.90 4.89
CA LEU A 186 -16.59 -2.38 4.25
C LEU A 186 -17.71 -2.03 5.25
N GLN A 187 -17.33 -1.68 6.49
CA GLN A 187 -18.22 -1.22 7.54
C GLN A 187 -18.10 0.30 7.72
N CYS A 188 -19.16 0.94 8.19
CA CYS A 188 -19.16 2.38 8.44
C CYS A 188 -18.70 2.67 9.87
N GLN A 189 -17.69 3.52 9.99
CA GLN A 189 -17.12 4.01 11.25
C GLN A 189 -17.31 5.52 11.33
N CYS A 190 -17.72 6.03 12.49
CA CYS A 190 -17.83 7.48 12.70
C CYS A 190 -16.46 8.14 12.54
N GLU A 191 -16.45 9.32 11.93
CA GLU A 191 -15.27 10.16 11.86
C GLU A 191 -14.92 10.72 13.26
N GLU A 192 -13.67 11.14 13.42
CA GLU A 192 -13.22 11.78 14.66
C GLU A 192 -14.10 12.98 15.00
N GLY A 193 -14.52 13.07 16.26
CA GLY A 193 -15.46 14.08 16.74
C GLY A 193 -16.94 13.67 16.66
N TRP A 194 -17.26 12.48 16.15
CA TRP A 194 -18.62 11.96 16.05
C TRP A 194 -18.80 10.65 16.81
N ALA A 195 -19.99 10.44 17.36
CA ALA A 195 -20.28 9.28 18.21
C ALA A 195 -21.20 8.25 17.52
N PRO A 196 -20.92 6.93 17.68
CA PRO A 196 -21.82 5.87 17.24
C PRO A 196 -23.13 5.88 18.05
N PRO A 197 -24.23 5.29 17.53
CA PRO A 197 -24.27 4.41 16.35
C PRO A 197 -24.50 5.12 15.00
N ASN A 198 -25.09 6.33 14.99
CA ASN A 198 -25.52 6.98 13.74
C ASN A 198 -24.54 8.04 13.23
N CYS A 199 -23.54 8.43 14.04
CA CYS A 199 -22.55 9.45 13.68
C CYS A 199 -23.17 10.83 13.38
N ASP A 200 -24.30 11.16 14.01
CA ASP A 200 -25.03 12.43 13.83
C ASP A 200 -24.83 13.41 15.00
N SER A 201 -24.26 12.95 16.12
CA SER A 201 -24.00 13.77 17.30
C SER A 201 -22.50 13.93 17.52
N SER A 202 -22.06 15.16 17.74
CA SER A 202 -20.68 15.45 18.13
C SER A 202 -20.37 14.88 19.52
N SER A 203 -19.18 14.31 19.68
CA SER A 203 -18.66 13.74 20.93
C SER A 203 -18.17 14.79 21.91
#